data_AF-A0A7V4V8H8-F1
#
_entry.id   AF-A0A7V4V8H8-F1
#
_cell.length_a   1.000
_cell.length_b   1.000
_cell.length_c   1.000
_cell.angle_alpha   90.00
_cell.angle_beta   90.00
_cell.angle_gamma   90.00
#
_symmetry.space_group_name_H-M   'P 1'
#
loop_
_entity.id
_entity.type
_entity.pdbx_description
1 polymer ?
#
loop_
_entity_poly.entity_id
_entity_poly.type
_entity_poly.pdbx_seq_one_letter_code
_entity_poly.pdbx_strand_id
1 'polypeptide(L)' 'MGYIKYLLGKYEESKEIFKKLKNDFVYSGENSKVPYGIYMWGRCYEMEGNTEAAKSKYLEIINNYPEHSAAQYAEQGLRK' A
#
# COMPACT_ATOMS: atom_id res chain seq x y z
N MET A 1 4.87 -9.12 -9.30
CA MET A 1 6.23 -9.18 -8.72
C MET A 1 6.29 -8.60 -7.30
N GLY A 2 5.77 -7.39 -7.02
CA GLY A 2 5.83 -6.78 -5.68
C GLY A 2 5.21 -7.64 -4.57
N TYR A 3 4.01 -8.18 -4.79
CA TYR A 3 3.35 -9.10 -3.85
C TYR A 3 4.16 -10.38 -3.59
N ILE A 4 4.79 -10.96 -4.61
CA ILE A 4 5.64 -12.15 -4.46
C ILE A 4 6.85 -11.82 -3.58
N LYS A 5 7.47 -10.65 -3.75
CA LYS A 5 8.58 -10.19 -2.90
C LYS A 5 8.15 -9.98 -1.44
N TYR A 6 6.94 -9.46 -1.22
CA TYR A 6 6.35 -9.35 0.12
C TYR A 6 6.22 -10.73 0.79
N LEU A 7 5.69 -11.73 0.08
CA LEU A 7 5.56 -13.10 0.60
C LEU A 7 6.91 -13.75 0.90
N LEU A 8 7.97 -13.36 0.19
CA LEU A 8 9.34 -13.81 0.42
C LEU A 8 10.06 -13.04 1.54
N GLY A 9 9.38 -12.12 2.24
CA GLY A 9 9.98 -11.28 3.28
C GLY A 9 10.93 -10.19 2.74
N LYS A 10 11.00 -10.01 1.42
CA LYS A 10 11.85 -9.02 0.75
C LYS A 10 11.15 -7.67 0.69
N TYR A 11 10.92 -7.08 1.85
CA TYR A 11 10.10 -5.87 2.01
C TYR A 11 10.70 -4.67 1.27
N GLU A 12 12.02 -4.44 1.33
CA GLU A 12 12.67 -3.34 0.61
C GLU A 12 12.44 -3.42 -0.92
N GLU A 13 12.69 -4.59 -1.52
CA GLU A 13 12.43 -4.82 -2.95
C GLU A 13 10.93 -4.67 -3.29
N SER A 14 10.05 -5.09 -2.37
CA SER A 14 8.60 -5.00 -2.55
C SER A 14 8.13 -3.54 -2.58
N LYS A 15 8.62 -2.72 -1.63
CA LYS A 15 8.30 -1.29 -1.54
C LYS A 15 8.72 -0.53 -2.80
N GLU A 16 9.91 -0.79 -3.34
CA GLU A 16 10.37 -0.14 -4.57
C GLU A 16 9.49 -0.48 -5.78
N ILE A 17 8.95 -1.71 -5.86
CA ILE A 17 7.99 -2.08 -6.91
C ILE A 17 6.67 -1.32 -6.75
N PHE A 18 6.14 -1.20 -5.53
CA PHE A 18 4.89 -0.49 -5.28
C PHE A 18 5.04 1.03 -5.46
N LYS A 19 6.20 1.58 -5.13
CA LYS A 19 6.55 2.98 -5.39
C LYS A 19 6.58 3.26 -6.89
N LYS A 20 7.20 2.39 -7.70
CA LYS A 20 7.15 2.49 -9.16
C LYS A 20 5.73 2.38 -9.70
N LEU A 21 4.94 1.43 -9.21
CA LEU A 21 3.52 1.30 -9.58
C LEU A 21 2.75 2.60 -9.36
N LYS A 22 2.97 3.30 -8.25
CA LYS A 22 2.33 4.59 -7.98
C LYS A 22 2.78 5.68 -8.96
N ASN A 23 4.06 5.71 -9.31
CA ASN A 23 4.61 6.76 -10.19
C ASN A 23 4.27 6.54 -11.67
N ASP A 24 4.23 5.28 -12.11
CA ASP A 24 4.09 4.93 -13.53
C ASP A 24 2.62 4.90 -13.96
N PHE A 25 1.67 4.79 -13.02
CA PHE A 25 0.26 4.66 -13.31
C PHE A 25 -0.55 5.80 -12.69
N VAL A 26 -1.32 6.49 -13.54
CA VAL A 26 -2.33 7.46 -13.10
C VAL A 26 -3.57 6.68 -12.65
N TYR A 27 -4.14 7.07 -11.51
CA TYR A 27 -5.39 6.50 -11.03
C TYR A 27 -6.52 6.72 -12.06
N SER A 28 -7.10 5.64 -12.58
CA SER A 28 -8.14 5.66 -13.60
C SER A 28 -9.49 5.13 -13.09
N GLY A 29 -9.77 5.28 -11.79
CA GLY A 29 -11.01 4.84 -11.15
C GLY A 29 -10.86 3.52 -10.37
N GLU A 30 -12.00 2.89 -10.05
CA GLU A 30 -12.10 1.74 -9.13
C GLU A 30 -11.23 0.53 -9.54
N ASN A 31 -10.95 0.36 -10.83
CA ASN A 31 -10.09 -0.71 -11.35
C ASN A 31 -8.58 -0.42 -11.22
N SER A 32 -8.19 0.71 -10.64
CA SER A 32 -6.78 1.05 -10.47
C SER A 32 -6.11 0.15 -9.44
N LYS A 33 -4.93 -0.36 -9.80
CA LYS A 33 -4.08 -1.13 -8.88
C LYS A 33 -3.27 -0.25 -7.94
N VAL A 34 -3.27 1.07 -8.16
CA VAL A 34 -2.45 2.03 -7.39
C VAL A 34 -2.80 2.01 -5.90
N PRO A 35 -4.08 2.14 -5.48
CA PRO A 35 -4.41 2.16 -4.05
C PRO A 35 -4.07 0.83 -3.36
N TYR A 36 -4.24 -0.30 -4.05
CA TYR A 36 -3.84 -1.61 -3.52
C TYR A 36 -2.31 -1.74 -3.38
N GLY A 37 -1.55 -1.20 -4.33
CA GLY A 37 -0.09 -1.14 -4.21
C GLY A 37 0.37 -0.30 -3.02
N ILE A 38 -0.28 0.84 -2.77
CA ILE A 38 0.01 1.68 -1.60
C ILE A 38 -0.35 0.93 -0.30
N TYR A 39 -1.45 0.17 -0.28
CA TYR A 39 -1.81 -0.65 0.88
C TYR A 39 -0.74 -1.70 1.18
N MET A 40 -0.30 -2.43 0.14
CA MET A 40 0.77 -3.43 0.28
C MET A 40 2.11 -2.80 0.69
N TRP A 41 2.38 -1.55 0.28
CA TRP A 41 3.53 -0.80 0.77
C TRP A 41 3.40 -0.52 2.28
N GLY A 42 2.24 -0.05 2.75
CA GLY A 42 1.98 0.09 4.20
C GLY A 42 2.19 -1.22 4.97
N ARG A 43 1.69 -2.33 4.42
CA ARG A 43 1.91 -3.68 4.97
C ARG A 43 3.38 -4.07 5.04
N CYS A 44 4.21 -3.66 4.08
CA CYS A 44 5.65 -3.91 4.17
C CYS A 44 6.26 -3.19 5.37
N TYR A 45 5.88 -1.93 5.60
CA TYR A 45 6.36 -1.18 6.77
C TYR A 45 5.92 -1.80 8.10
N GLU A 46 4.69 -2.33 8.19
CA GLU A 46 4.27 -3.08 9.39
C GLU A 46 5.15 -4.30 9.65
N MET A 47 5.45 -5.08 8.61
CA MET A 47 6.30 -6.27 8.76
C MET A 47 7.74 -5.92 9.16
N GLU A 48 8.18 -4.70 8.82
CA GLU A 48 9.47 -4.14 9.25
C GLU A 48 9.41 -3.50 10.66
N GLY A 49 8.24 -3.48 11.31
CA GLY A 49 8.03 -2.82 12.60
C GLY A 49 7.91 -1.30 12.54
N ASN A 50 7.91 -0.71 11.34
CA ASN A 50 7.79 0.73 11.13
C ASN A 50 6.31 1.15 11.07
N THR A 51 5.67 1.15 12.23
CA THR A 51 4.24 1.44 12.38
C THR A 51 3.87 2.85 11.89
N GLU A 52 4.73 3.85 12.11
CA GLU A 52 4.47 5.23 11.67
C GLU A 52 4.47 5.36 10.14
N ALA A 53 5.43 4.73 9.46
CA ALA A 53 5.45 4.72 7.99
C ALA A 53 4.26 3.93 7.41
N ALA A 54 3.85 2.83 8.06
CA ALA A 54 2.66 2.08 7.68
C ALA A 54 1.40 2.93 7.78
N LYS A 55 1.19 3.61 8.93
CA LYS A 55 0.06 4.54 9.14
C LYS A 55 0.02 5.63 8.08
N SER A 56 1.16 6.22 7.75
CA SER A 56 1.24 7.24 6.69
C SER A 56 0.73 6.71 5.35
N LYS A 57 1.09 5.49 4.96
CA LYS A 57 0.60 4.87 3.72
C LYS A 57 -0.89 4.56 3.76
N TYR A 58 -1.42 4.15 4.90
CA TYR A 58 -2.86 3.89 5.04
C TYR A 58 -3.69 5.16 4.98
N LEU A 59 -3.25 6.21 5.68
CA LEU A 59 -3.90 7.53 5.61
C LEU A 59 -3.85 8.11 4.20
N GLU A 60 -2.77 7.88 3.46
CA GLU A 60 -2.68 8.27 2.05
C GLU A 60 -3.81 7.66 1.21
N ILE A 61 -4.19 6.42 1.49
CA ILE A 61 -5.26 5.73 0.74
C ILE A 61 -6.62 6.26 1.15
N ILE A 62 -6.87 6.39 2.45
CA ILE A 62 -8.14 6.85 2.99
C ILE A 62 -8.44 8.28 2.51
N ASN A 63 -7.43 9.14 2.47
CA ASN A 63 -7.60 10.54 2.08
C ASN A 63 -7.71 10.73 0.56
N ASN A 64 -6.97 9.95 -0.25
CA ASN A 64 -6.91 10.16 -1.70
C ASN A 64 -7.78 9.19 -2.52
N TYR A 65 -8.17 8.05 -1.96
CA TYR A 65 -8.97 7.02 -2.63
C TYR A 65 -10.08 6.48 -1.71
N PRO A 66 -10.91 7.34 -1.09
CA PRO A 66 -11.89 6.95 -0.07
C PRO A 66 -12.94 5.94 -0.56
N GLU A 67 -13.32 6.00 -1.84
CA GLU A 67 -14.32 5.12 -2.44
C GLU A 67 -13.74 3.76 -2.89
N HIS A 68 -12.41 3.63 -2.92
CA HIS A 68 -11.76 2.41 -3.37
C HIS A 68 -11.73 1.36 -2.25
N SER A 69 -11.96 0.08 -2.57
CA SER A 69 -11.95 -1.03 -1.60
C SER A 69 -10.69 -1.08 -0.71
N ALA A 70 -9.54 -0.68 -1.25
CA ALA A 70 -8.28 -0.54 -0.50
C ALA A 70 -8.34 0.44 0.69
N ALA A 71 -9.20 1.46 0.67
CA ALA A 71 -9.39 2.35 1.81
C ALA A 71 -9.96 1.60 3.01
N GLN A 72 -10.91 0.69 2.80
CA GLN A 72 -11.46 -0.14 3.88
C GLN A 72 -10.39 -1.05 4.50
N TYR A 73 -9.50 -1.63 3.69
CA TYR A 73 -8.38 -2.41 4.20
C TYR A 73 -7.36 -1.54 4.96
N ALA A 74 -7.10 -0.33 4.48
CA ALA A 74 -6.24 0.63 5.15
C ALA A 74 -6.80 1.07 6.52
N GLU A 75 -8.11 1.31 6.62
CA GLU A 75 -8.77 1.62 7.89
C GLU A 75 -8.64 0.49 8.90
N GLN A 76 -8.81 -0.76 8.45
CA GLN A 76 -8.61 -1.93 9.31
C GLN A 76 -7.16 -2.05 9.79
N GLY A 77 -6.19 -1.75 8.91
CA GLY A 77 -4.77 -1.72 9.26
C GLY A 77 -4.45 -0.69 10.33
N LEU A 78 -5.08 0.50 10.29
CA LEU A 78 -4.89 1.54 11.30
C LEU A 78 -5.46 1.20 12.69
N ARG A 79 -6.43 0.28 12.77
CA ARG A 79 -7.13 -0.09 14.01
C ARG A 79 -6.47 -1.25 14.76
N LYS A 80 -5.47 -1.90 14.18
CA LYS A 80 -4.69 -2.97 14.81
C LYS A 80 -3.65 -2.42 15.77
#